data_AF-A0A8T6UDV2-F1
#
_entry.id   AF-A0A8T6UDV2-F1
#
_cell.length_a   1.000
_cell.length_b   1.000
_cell.length_c   1.000
_cell.angle_alpha   90.00
_cell.angle_beta   90.00
_cell.angle_gamma   90.00
#
_symmetry.space_group_name_H-M   'P 1'
#
loop_
_entity.id
_entity.type
_entity.pdbx_description
1 polymer ?
#
loop_
_entity_poly.entity_id
_entity_poly.type
_entity_poly.pdbx_seq_one_letter_code
_entity_poly.pdbx_strand_id
1 'polypeptide(L)'
;IQALEEAIPTPKRDPEKPPRMHVVRSFDVNKPGTHAKELAGGVLGGTILQGKFSVDDEIEIRPGIRTTRHGRTSYEPLSTEITTLHTGGREVKEAQCGGLMGIGTLLDPSLTKADGLTGNLVGKPGMLPPTLSELTLETHLFER
;
A
#
# COMPACT_ATOMS: atom_id res chain seq x y z
N ILE A 1 24.97 -8.72 14.61
CA ILE A 1 24.75 -8.74 13.15
C ILE A 1 25.06 -10.13 12.58
N GLN A 2 26.21 -10.74 12.89
CA GLN A 2 26.56 -12.11 12.44
C GLN A 2 25.42 -13.14 12.58
N ALA A 3 24.85 -13.29 13.79
CA ALA A 3 23.75 -14.24 14.01
C ALA A 3 22.49 -13.95 13.16
N LEU A 4 22.22 -12.69 12.81
CA LEU A 4 21.09 -12.33 11.96
C LEU A 4 21.36 -12.73 10.51
N GLU A 5 22.57 -12.47 10.00
CA GLU A 5 22.98 -12.85 8.64
C GLU A 5 23.00 -14.37 8.45
N GLU A 6 23.43 -15.11 9.48
CA GLU A 6 23.49 -16.57 9.45
C GLU A 6 22.10 -17.23 9.60
N ALA A 7 21.25 -16.70 10.50
CA ALA A 7 19.94 -17.30 10.80
C ALA A 7 18.80 -16.79 9.90
N ILE A 8 18.91 -15.57 9.38
CA ILE A 8 17.86 -14.89 8.59
C ILE A 8 18.50 -14.25 7.36
N PRO A 9 18.97 -15.07 6.40
CA PRO A 9 19.56 -14.54 5.17
C PRO A 9 18.52 -13.75 4.37
N THR A 10 18.97 -12.70 3.70
CA THR A 10 18.09 -11.90 2.83
C THR A 10 17.54 -12.78 1.70
N PRO A 11 16.22 -12.93 1.56
CA PRO A 11 15.64 -13.79 0.52
C PRO A 11 15.88 -13.20 -0.87
N LYS A 12 16.04 -14.07 -1.87
CA LYS A 12 16.10 -13.63 -3.27
C LYS A 12 14.77 -13.00 -3.69
N ARG A 13 14.83 -11.82 -4.30
CA ARG A 13 13.67 -11.09 -4.81
C ARG A 13 13.82 -10.88 -6.31
N ASP A 14 12.70 -10.90 -7.00
CA ASP A 14 12.62 -10.65 -8.44
C ASP A 14 11.99 -9.26 -8.67
N PRO A 15 12.77 -8.26 -9.10
CA PRO A 15 12.29 -6.90 -9.34
C PRO A 15 11.36 -6.78 -10.54
N GLU A 16 11.37 -7.76 -11.46
CA GLU A 16 10.61 -7.71 -12.71
C GLU A 16 9.17 -8.23 -12.55
N LYS A 17 8.86 -8.82 -11.39
CA LYS A 17 7.49 -9.22 -11.07
C LYS A 17 6.57 -8.00 -10.98
N PRO A 18 5.27 -8.15 -11.31
CA PRO A 18 4.27 -7.12 -11.08
C PRO A 18 4.37 -6.59 -9.65
N PRO A 19 4.49 -5.27 -9.46
CA PRO A 19 4.74 -4.71 -8.15
C PRO A 19 3.52 -4.87 -7.26
N ARG A 20 3.77 -5.26 -6.01
CA ARG A 20 2.74 -5.45 -5.00
C ARG A 20 3.24 -4.99 -3.65
N MET A 21 2.45 -4.15 -3.00
CA MET A 21 2.70 -3.64 -1.66
C MET A 21 1.49 -3.87 -0.77
N HIS A 22 1.75 -4.23 0.49
CA HIS A 22 0.73 -4.32 1.53
C HIS A 22 0.68 -2.98 2.27
N VAL A 23 -0.49 -2.35 2.32
CA VAL A 23 -0.72 -1.14 3.11
C VAL A 23 -0.92 -1.53 4.57
N VAL A 24 -0.03 -1.07 5.43
CA VAL A 24 -0.09 -1.29 6.89
C VAL A 24 -0.44 -0.02 7.66
N ARG A 25 -0.30 1.14 7.02
CA ARG A 25 -0.69 2.46 7.54
C ARG A 25 -1.19 3.34 6.41
N SER A 26 -2.04 4.30 6.72
CA SER A 26 -2.33 5.41 5.81
C SER A 26 -2.60 6.66 6.62
N PHE A 27 -2.17 7.81 6.12
CA PHE A 27 -2.33 9.05 6.87
C PHE A 27 -2.44 10.28 5.97
N ASP A 28 -2.88 11.36 6.61
CA ASP A 28 -2.86 12.71 6.09
C ASP A 28 -1.65 13.42 6.71
N VAL A 29 -0.75 13.93 5.87
CA VAL A 29 0.47 14.64 6.31
C VAL A 29 0.26 16.14 6.47
N ASN A 30 -0.91 16.66 6.07
CA ASN A 30 -1.21 18.09 6.12
C ASN A 30 -1.42 18.53 7.57
N LYS A 31 -0.80 19.66 7.94
CA LYS A 31 -0.90 20.22 9.29
C LYS A 31 -2.13 21.13 9.39
N PRO A 32 -2.68 21.33 10.61
CA PRO A 32 -3.73 22.32 10.80
C PRO A 32 -3.29 23.70 10.29
N GLY A 33 -4.12 24.33 9.46
CA GLY A 33 -3.84 25.63 8.86
C GLY A 33 -3.14 25.60 7.49
N THR A 34 -2.83 24.42 6.93
CA THR A 34 -2.32 24.32 5.55
C THR A 34 -3.31 24.93 4.56
N HIS A 35 -2.82 25.79 3.65
CA HIS A 35 -3.65 26.41 2.62
C HIS A 35 -4.09 25.38 1.57
N ALA A 36 -5.27 25.59 0.98
CA ALA A 36 -5.84 24.67 -0.01
C ALA A 36 -4.90 24.39 -1.21
N LYS A 37 -4.07 25.36 -1.61
CA LYS A 37 -3.10 25.22 -2.72
C LYS A 37 -1.85 24.42 -2.35
N GLU A 38 -1.60 24.23 -1.06
CA GLU A 38 -0.41 23.55 -0.52
C GLU A 38 -0.76 22.16 0.04
N LEU A 39 -2.02 21.73 -0.10
CA LEU A 39 -2.44 20.40 0.34
C LEU A 39 -1.69 19.33 -0.45
N ALA A 40 -0.95 18.50 0.27
CA ALA A 40 -0.42 17.26 -0.25
C ALA A 40 -1.54 16.21 -0.31
N GLY A 41 -1.48 15.30 -1.27
CA GLY A 41 -2.39 14.16 -1.31
C GLY A 41 -2.13 13.15 -0.20
N GLY A 42 -2.96 12.10 -0.16
CA GLY A 42 -2.89 11.06 0.85
C GLY A 42 -1.60 10.22 0.79
N VAL A 43 -1.16 9.72 1.94
CA VAL A 43 0.04 8.89 2.05
C VAL A 43 -0.32 7.45 2.45
N LEU A 44 0.30 6.49 1.76
CA LEU A 44 0.21 5.05 2.06
C LEU A 44 1.53 4.57 2.64
N GLY A 45 1.49 3.97 3.83
CA GLY A 45 2.63 3.34 4.49
C GLY A 45 2.53 1.82 4.41
N GLY A 46 3.62 1.14 4.07
CA GLY A 46 3.56 -0.31 3.86
C GLY A 46 4.88 -0.93 3.43
N THR A 47 4.80 -2.19 3.01
CA THR A 47 5.97 -2.95 2.57
C THR A 47 5.75 -3.55 1.19
N ILE A 48 6.74 -3.40 0.32
CA ILE A 48 6.75 -4.03 -1.00
C ILE A 48 7.05 -5.52 -0.81
N LEU A 49 6.12 -6.37 -1.28
CA LEU A 49 6.29 -7.81 -1.26
C LEU A 49 7.13 -8.30 -2.46
N GLN A 50 6.92 -7.69 -3.61
CA GLN A 50 7.56 -8.02 -4.89
C GLN A 50 7.51 -6.85 -5.87
N GLY A 51 8.37 -6.92 -6.90
CA GLY A 51 8.50 -5.88 -7.92
C GLY A 51 9.11 -4.59 -7.38
N LYS A 52 8.92 -3.51 -8.14
CA LYS A 52 9.41 -2.17 -7.85
C LYS A 52 8.36 -1.11 -8.19
N PHE A 53 8.36 -0.03 -7.43
CA PHE A 53 7.54 1.15 -7.69
C PHE A 53 8.45 2.34 -7.98
N SER A 54 8.06 3.17 -8.94
CA SER A 54 8.73 4.41 -9.30
C SER A 54 7.80 5.60 -9.11
N VAL A 55 8.38 6.78 -8.92
CA VAL A 55 7.62 8.05 -9.00
C VAL A 55 6.98 8.17 -10.40
N ASP A 56 5.79 8.76 -10.47
CA ASP A 56 4.94 8.89 -11.66
C ASP A 56 4.29 7.57 -12.14
N ASP A 57 4.46 6.45 -11.41
CA ASP A 57 3.72 5.22 -11.71
C ASP A 57 2.22 5.38 -11.37
N GLU A 58 1.35 4.94 -12.28
CA GLU A 58 -0.06 4.70 -11.96
C GLU A 58 -0.20 3.44 -11.10
N ILE A 59 -0.99 3.56 -10.03
CA ILE A 59 -1.26 2.48 -9.08
C ILE A 59 -2.76 2.31 -8.83
N GLU A 60 -3.14 1.08 -8.56
CA GLU A 60 -4.46 0.67 -8.12
C GLU A 60 -4.40 0.17 -6.68
N ILE A 61 -5.44 0.46 -5.91
CA ILE A 61 -5.60 0.08 -4.51
C ILE A 61 -6.85 -0.79 -4.40
N ARG A 62 -6.68 -2.05 -3.98
CA ARG A 62 -7.77 -3.03 -3.81
C ARG A 62 -7.79 -3.62 -2.40
N PRO A 63 -8.97 -3.89 -1.81
CA PRO A 63 -10.32 -3.74 -2.39
C PRO A 63 -10.79 -2.30 -2.60
N GLY A 64 -10.07 -1.32 -2.05
CA GLY A 64 -10.36 0.11 -2.14
C GLY A 64 -11.28 0.58 -1.01
N ILE A 65 -12.20 1.47 -1.30
CA ILE A 65 -13.07 2.10 -0.29
C ILE A 65 -14.44 1.42 -0.23
N ARG A 66 -15.02 1.44 0.96
CA ARG A 66 -16.37 0.96 1.20
C ARG A 66 -17.38 2.00 0.71
N THR A 67 -18.23 1.63 -0.24
CA THR A 67 -19.32 2.46 -0.75
C THR A 67 -20.66 1.80 -0.45
N THR A 68 -21.65 2.58 -0.01
CA THR A 68 -23.03 2.10 0.19
C THR A 68 -23.93 2.72 -0.86
N ARG A 69 -24.50 1.91 -1.75
CA ARG A 69 -25.50 2.34 -2.74
C ARG A 69 -26.78 1.54 -2.56
N HIS A 70 -27.91 2.22 -2.45
CA HIS A 70 -29.25 1.59 -2.33
C HIS A 70 -29.33 0.51 -1.21
N GLY A 71 -28.67 0.75 -0.07
CA GLY A 71 -28.66 -0.19 1.06
C GLY A 71 -27.72 -1.39 0.91
N ARG A 72 -27.00 -1.51 -0.21
CA ARG A 72 -25.95 -2.53 -0.41
C ARG A 72 -24.57 -1.92 -0.21
N THR A 73 -23.76 -2.55 0.63
CA THR A 73 -22.34 -2.23 0.79
C THR A 73 -21.53 -2.96 -0.27
N SER A 74 -20.70 -2.22 -1.01
CA SER A 74 -19.69 -2.75 -1.93
C SER A 74 -18.34 -2.08 -1.67
N TYR A 75 -17.28 -2.65 -2.25
CA TYR A 75 -15.96 -2.02 -2.26
C TYR A 75 -15.62 -1.57 -3.68
N GLU A 76 -15.16 -0.33 -3.81
CA GLU A 76 -14.76 0.28 -5.08
C GLU A 76 -13.24 0.48 -5.07
N PRO A 77 -12.49 -0.12 -6.01
CA PRO A 77 -11.05 0.11 -6.15
C PRO A 77 -10.73 1.59 -6.36
N LEU A 78 -9.59 2.03 -5.87
CA LEU A 78 -9.08 3.37 -6.14
C LEU A 78 -7.92 3.30 -7.14
N SER A 79 -7.83 4.29 -8.02
CA SER A 79 -6.69 4.49 -8.91
C SER A 79 -6.07 5.86 -8.63
N THR A 80 -4.75 5.94 -8.62
CA THR A 80 -4.00 7.17 -8.37
C THR A 80 -2.59 7.06 -8.96
N GLU A 81 -1.81 8.12 -8.82
CA GLU A 81 -0.42 8.20 -9.28
C GLU A 81 0.50 8.43 -8.09
N ILE A 82 1.71 7.87 -8.16
CA ILE A 82 2.75 8.05 -7.15
C ILE A 82 3.42 9.41 -7.36
N THR A 83 3.29 10.30 -6.38
CA THR A 83 3.95 11.62 -6.40
C THR A 83 5.33 11.60 -5.76
N THR A 84 5.49 10.85 -4.67
CA THR A 84 6.76 10.75 -3.93
C THR A 84 6.92 9.37 -3.31
N LEU A 85 8.16 8.92 -3.16
CA LEU A 85 8.50 7.69 -2.46
C LEU A 85 9.47 8.00 -1.33
N HIS A 86 9.19 7.49 -0.13
CA HIS A 86 10.02 7.68 1.05
C HIS A 86 10.43 6.34 1.67
N THR A 87 11.72 6.16 1.93
CA THR A 87 12.25 4.98 2.64
C THR A 87 13.40 5.40 3.55
N GLY A 88 13.47 4.83 4.76
CA GLY A 88 14.54 5.15 5.72
C GLY A 88 14.68 6.64 6.06
N GLY A 89 13.58 7.40 6.00
CA GLY A 89 13.57 8.84 6.25
C GLY A 89 14.09 9.71 5.10
N ARG A 90 14.27 9.16 3.90
CA ARG A 90 14.73 9.88 2.71
C ARG A 90 13.76 9.68 1.55
N GLU A 91 13.69 10.68 0.69
CA GLU A 91 12.98 10.58 -0.58
C GLU A 91 13.82 9.82 -1.62
N VAL A 92 13.18 8.96 -2.41
CA VAL A 92 13.81 8.14 -3.45
C VAL A 92 12.96 8.17 -4.73
N LYS A 93 13.57 7.88 -5.88
CA LYS A 93 12.86 7.80 -7.17
C LYS A 93 12.24 6.43 -7.45
N GLU A 94 12.81 5.40 -6.84
CA GLU A 94 12.39 4.01 -6.98
C GLU A 94 12.51 3.31 -5.62
N ALA A 95 11.57 2.41 -5.34
CA ALA A 95 11.58 1.58 -4.14
C ALA A 95 11.37 0.11 -4.51
N GLN A 96 12.08 -0.77 -3.81
CA GLN A 96 12.06 -2.22 -3.98
C GLN A 96 11.75 -2.92 -2.64
N CYS A 97 11.54 -4.23 -2.69
CA CYS A 97 11.32 -5.06 -1.50
C CYS A 97 12.51 -4.95 -0.52
N GLY A 98 12.24 -4.73 0.77
CA GLY A 98 13.31 -4.66 1.78
C GLY A 98 13.04 -3.79 3.01
N GLY A 99 11.82 -3.28 3.22
CA GLY A 99 11.52 -2.46 4.39
C GLY A 99 10.12 -1.86 4.37
N LEU A 100 9.94 -0.84 5.22
CA LEU A 100 8.78 0.02 5.23
C LEU A 100 9.03 1.24 4.35
N MET A 101 8.04 1.61 3.56
CA MET A 101 8.06 2.80 2.71
C MET A 101 6.78 3.61 2.87
N GLY A 102 6.89 4.90 2.55
CA GLY A 102 5.75 5.79 2.33
C GLY A 102 5.59 6.10 0.85
N ILE A 103 4.38 5.98 0.33
CA ILE A 103 3.99 6.42 -1.02
C ILE A 103 3.11 7.66 -0.84
N GLY A 104 3.57 8.80 -1.35
CA GLY A 104 2.71 9.97 -1.57
C GLY A 104 1.88 9.77 -2.84
N THR A 105 0.60 10.12 -2.79
CA THR A 105 -0.33 9.92 -3.89
C THR A 105 -1.07 11.20 -4.25
N LEU A 106 -1.87 11.16 -5.32
CA LEU A 106 -2.84 12.22 -5.67
C LEU A 106 -4.22 12.01 -5.04
N LEU A 107 -4.37 11.04 -4.12
CA LEU A 107 -5.65 10.81 -3.45
C LEU A 107 -6.02 11.96 -2.53
N ASP A 108 -7.33 12.17 -2.38
CA ASP A 108 -7.86 13.04 -1.35
C ASP A 108 -7.38 12.55 0.05
N PRO A 109 -6.72 13.40 0.85
CA PRO A 109 -6.20 13.02 2.17
C PRO A 109 -7.27 12.50 3.13
N SER A 110 -8.54 12.85 2.93
CA SER A 110 -9.65 12.33 3.74
C SER A 110 -9.83 10.81 3.60
N LEU A 111 -9.43 10.23 2.47
CA LEU A 111 -9.50 8.78 2.22
C LEU A 111 -8.38 8.03 2.93
N THR A 112 -7.20 8.63 3.07
CA THR A 112 -6.03 8.00 3.73
C THR A 112 -5.96 8.27 5.22
N LYS A 113 -6.64 9.31 5.73
CA LYS A 113 -6.58 9.73 7.12
C LYS A 113 -6.86 8.59 8.11
N ALA A 114 -6.11 8.57 9.20
CA ALA A 114 -6.31 7.66 10.34
C ALA A 114 -6.42 6.17 9.93
N ASP A 115 -5.48 5.70 9.12
CA ASP A 115 -5.37 4.30 8.69
C ASP A 115 -6.56 3.78 7.85
N GLY A 116 -7.33 4.68 7.21
CA GLY A 116 -8.51 4.36 6.42
C GLY A 116 -8.29 3.38 5.25
N LEU A 117 -7.07 3.22 4.75
CA LEU A 117 -6.72 2.27 3.68
C LEU A 117 -5.87 1.08 4.16
N THR A 118 -5.75 0.87 5.47
CA THR A 118 -5.01 -0.28 6.01
C THR A 118 -5.62 -1.60 5.56
N GLY A 119 -4.75 -2.58 5.24
CA GLY A 119 -5.16 -3.89 4.74
C GLY A 119 -5.41 -3.95 3.24
N ASN A 120 -5.36 -2.82 2.54
CA ASN A 120 -5.39 -2.81 1.08
C ASN A 120 -4.06 -3.30 0.48
N LEU A 121 -4.15 -3.76 -0.76
CA LEU A 121 -3.03 -4.01 -1.65
C LEU A 121 -2.87 -2.86 -2.62
N VAL A 122 -1.63 -2.46 -2.86
CA VAL A 122 -1.24 -1.53 -3.92
C VAL A 122 -0.48 -2.28 -5.00
N GLY A 123 -0.77 -2.02 -6.26
CA GLY A 123 -0.05 -2.58 -7.39
C GLY A 123 -0.37 -1.85 -8.67
N LYS A 124 0.16 -2.34 -9.80
CA LYS A 124 -0.20 -1.78 -11.11
C LYS A 124 -1.68 -2.03 -11.43
N PRO A 125 -2.37 -1.10 -12.11
CA PRO A 125 -3.75 -1.28 -12.52
C PRO A 125 -4.00 -2.61 -13.21
N GLY A 126 -4.99 -3.36 -12.72
CA GLY A 126 -5.37 -4.66 -13.29
C GLY A 126 -4.41 -5.82 -13.00
N MET A 127 -3.30 -5.59 -12.29
CA MET A 127 -2.34 -6.64 -11.92
C MET A 127 -2.55 -7.18 -10.50
N LEU A 128 -3.47 -6.57 -9.74
CA LEU A 128 -3.82 -7.04 -8.40
C LEU A 128 -4.77 -8.25 -8.44
N PRO A 129 -4.68 -9.16 -7.46
CA PRO A 129 -5.61 -10.27 -7.32
C PRO A 129 -7.07 -9.79 -7.27
N PRO A 130 -8.04 -10.63 -7.68
CA PRO A 130 -9.44 -10.28 -7.59
C PRO A 130 -9.86 -10.10 -6.13
N THR A 131 -10.73 -9.12 -5.89
CA THR A 131 -11.39 -8.94 -4.60
C THR A 131 -12.43 -10.06 -4.42
N LEU A 132 -12.32 -10.82 -3.34
CA LEU A 132 -13.28 -11.88 -2.98
C LEU A 132 -14.09 -11.45 -1.75
N SER A 133 -15.39 -11.69 -1.77
CA SER A 133 -16.28 -11.46 -0.61
C SER A 133 -16.45 -12.70 0.27
N GLU A 134 -16.10 -13.86 -0.25
CA GLU A 134 -16.22 -15.15 0.41
C GLU A 134 -14.88 -15.88 0.34
N LEU A 135 -14.57 -16.63 1.39
CA LEU A 135 -13.34 -17.41 1.51
C LEU A 135 -13.67 -18.80 2.05
N THR A 136 -13.04 -19.82 1.47
CA THR A 136 -13.10 -21.20 1.95
C THR A 136 -11.72 -21.59 2.44
N LEU A 137 -11.61 -22.08 3.68
CA LEU A 137 -10.35 -22.41 4.32
C LEU A 137 -10.32 -23.88 4.70
N GLU A 138 -9.23 -24.55 4.35
CA GLU A 138 -8.85 -25.79 5.02
C GLU A 138 -8.13 -25.41 6.33
N THR A 139 -8.63 -25.88 7.46
CA THR A 139 -8.12 -25.50 8.79
C THR A 139 -7.53 -26.71 9.52
N HIS A 140 -6.37 -26.49 10.13
CA HIS A 140 -5.70 -27.42 11.03
C HIS A 140 -5.47 -26.69 12.34
N LEU A 141 -6.12 -27.13 13.41
CA LEU A 141 -6.03 -26.49 14.73
C LEU A 141 -4.93 -27.15 15.56
N PHE A 142 -4.27 -26.37 16.44
CA PHE A 142 -3.32 -26.92 17.39
C PHE A 142 -4.01 -27.93 18.33
N GLU A 143 -3.25 -28.95 18.74
CA GLU A 143 -3.64 -29.79 19.87
C GLU A 143 -3.74 -28.91 21.12
N ARG A 144 -4.75 -29.18 21.95
CA ARG A 144 -5.06 -28.39 23.14
C ARG A 144 -4.03 -28.55 24.25
#